data_AF-A0A522UYK6-F1
#
_entry.id   AF-A0A522UYK6-F1
#
_cell.length_a   1.000
_cell.length_b   1.000
_cell.length_c   1.000
_cell.angle_alpha   90.00
_cell.angle_beta   90.00
_cell.angle_gamma   90.00
#
_symmetry.space_group_name_H-M   'P 1'
#
loop_
_entity.id
_entity.type
_entity.pdbx_description
1 polymer ?
#
loop_
_entity_poly.entity_id
_entity_poly.type
_entity_poly.pdbx_seq_one_letter_code
_entity_poly.pdbx_strand_id
1 'polypeptide(L)'
;MALLSSDLKKYNYFSSLSDNALESLAKKISEVTFPAGSEIIKENTVGSSFYFVKEGELEVTKKTKSGQDAKLSVIGSGQGLGEMALLTGAIRSSSVRTITASVLYELPKADFEEVVLNEAAFEHMLTDKVSGYKQYTRVKTLQPFALLSPEKMYAVMQKMVEKTYAAGENIIVQGEKGDCYYIIKSGSVAVLKKKKGEDALQQVDLIGEGEAFGEEALIRDDPRNATCRTREETTVYVLNKKDFNRIVKASFLDNIFPEEISLDTYLDEYMVIDARVPAEYHEEHIYGAVNIPVEMLRQKCVEFDKTKKYITYCLNDSRGMVAAFLLKNRGFDAKCLRGGVSGWTGNVVTGSDGVHMPGQQTD
;
A
#
# COMPACT_ATOMS: atom_id res chain seq x y z
N MET A 1 -28.32 19.90 26.57
CA MET A 1 -27.23 20.67 27.19
C MET A 1 -26.00 20.53 26.31
N ALA A 2 -25.18 21.58 26.17
CA ALA A 2 -23.89 21.44 25.50
C ALA A 2 -22.99 20.52 26.36
N LEU A 3 -22.33 19.56 25.72
CA LEU A 3 -21.39 18.67 26.38
C LEU A 3 -20.18 19.48 26.85
N LEU A 4 -19.75 19.31 28.11
CA LEU A 4 -18.56 19.99 28.63
C LEU A 4 -17.34 19.07 28.53
N SER A 5 -16.15 19.63 28.35
CA SER A 5 -14.89 18.87 28.38
C SER A 5 -14.71 18.09 29.69
N SER A 6 -15.23 18.62 30.80
CA SER A 6 -15.28 17.97 32.11
C SER A 6 -16.11 16.69 32.13
N ASP A 7 -17.08 16.51 31.24
CA ASP A 7 -17.87 15.28 31.11
C ASP A 7 -17.09 14.17 30.42
N LEU A 8 -16.21 14.53 29.47
CA LEU A 8 -15.32 13.59 28.80
C LEU A 8 -14.13 13.20 29.68
N LYS A 9 -13.59 14.14 30.45
CA LYS A 9 -12.42 13.94 31.33
C LYS A 9 -12.65 12.89 32.43
N LYS A 10 -13.91 12.60 32.77
CA LYS A 10 -14.32 11.55 33.73
C LYS A 10 -14.00 10.14 33.23
N TYR A 11 -13.91 9.95 31.92
CA TYR A 11 -13.61 8.65 31.34
C TYR A 11 -12.11 8.49 31.16
N ASN A 12 -11.56 7.40 31.71
CA ASN A 12 -10.15 7.05 31.50
C ASN A 12 -9.81 6.86 30.01
N TYR A 13 -10.81 6.68 29.14
CA TYR A 13 -10.61 6.69 27.70
C TYR A 13 -9.96 7.97 27.21
N PHE A 14 -10.36 9.14 27.73
CA PHE A 14 -9.88 10.45 27.27
C PHE A 14 -8.81 11.07 28.19
N SER A 15 -8.25 10.32 29.13
CA SER A 15 -7.36 10.85 30.17
C SER A 15 -6.01 11.35 29.65
N SER A 16 -5.58 10.90 28.47
CA SER A 16 -4.35 11.34 27.80
C SER A 16 -4.53 12.63 26.99
N LEU A 17 -5.75 13.14 26.83
CA LEU A 17 -6.02 14.34 26.05
C LEU A 17 -5.76 15.61 26.87
N SER A 18 -5.22 16.63 26.21
CA SER A 18 -5.11 17.97 26.79
C SER A 18 -6.49 18.58 27.00
N ASP A 19 -6.60 19.58 27.88
CA ASP A 19 -7.87 20.28 28.10
C ASP A 19 -8.40 20.95 26.82
N ASN A 20 -7.51 21.51 25.99
CA ASN A 20 -7.86 22.08 24.69
C ASN A 20 -8.42 21.01 23.74
N ALA A 21 -7.82 19.81 23.72
CA ALA A 21 -8.28 18.70 22.90
C ALA A 21 -9.67 18.22 23.34
N LEU A 22 -9.89 18.11 24.66
CA LEU A 22 -11.19 17.75 25.23
C LEU A 22 -12.27 18.80 24.93
N GLU A 23 -11.92 20.09 24.96
CA GLU A 23 -12.84 21.16 24.57
C GLU A 23 -13.18 21.14 23.09
N SER A 24 -12.19 20.90 22.22
CA SER A 24 -12.40 20.74 20.78
C SER A 24 -13.34 19.56 20.50
N LEU A 25 -13.05 18.42 21.13
CA LEU A 25 -13.83 17.19 21.02
C LEU A 25 -15.27 17.38 21.52
N ALA A 26 -15.45 18.02 22.69
CA ALA A 26 -16.78 18.27 23.27
C ALA A 26 -17.68 19.14 22.38
N LYS A 27 -17.10 20.03 21.56
CA LYS A 27 -17.84 20.86 20.60
C LYS A 27 -18.29 20.10 19.35
N LYS A 28 -17.62 18.99 19.03
CA LYS A 28 -17.83 18.20 17.80
C LYS A 28 -18.62 16.91 18.04
N ILE A 29 -18.74 16.48 19.31
CA ILE A 29 -19.51 15.31 19.70
C ILE A 29 -20.98 15.67 19.97
N SER A 30 -21.89 14.80 19.54
CA SER A 30 -23.30 14.81 19.95
C SER A 30 -23.63 13.60 20.81
N GLU A 31 -24.55 13.77 21.76
CA GLU A 31 -25.12 12.65 22.52
C GLU A 31 -26.31 12.07 21.75
N VAL A 32 -26.28 10.76 21.51
CA VAL A 32 -27.31 10.01 20.80
C VAL A 32 -27.80 8.86 21.68
N THR A 33 -29.11 8.64 21.69
CA THR A 33 -29.76 7.59 22.48
C THR A 33 -30.36 6.55 21.57
N PHE A 34 -30.14 5.28 21.91
CA PHE A 34 -30.64 4.13 21.15
C PHE A 34 -31.43 3.20 22.06
N PRO A 35 -32.62 2.72 21.64
CA PRO A 35 -33.31 1.64 22.35
C PRO A 35 -32.52 0.33 22.27
N ALA A 36 -32.89 -0.66 23.09
CA ALA A 36 -32.33 -2.00 23.00
C ALA A 36 -32.63 -2.63 21.63
N GLY A 37 -31.66 -3.34 21.07
CA GLY A 37 -31.76 -3.99 19.76
C GLY A 37 -31.47 -3.10 18.55
N SER A 38 -31.12 -1.82 18.75
CA SER A 38 -30.73 -0.91 17.67
C SER A 38 -29.39 -1.28 17.05
N GLU A 39 -29.35 -1.40 15.72
CA GLU A 39 -28.12 -1.57 14.96
C GLU A 39 -27.40 -0.23 14.78
N ILE A 40 -26.23 -0.10 15.41
CA ILE A 40 -25.43 1.14 15.41
C ILE A 40 -24.41 1.11 14.28
N ILE A 41 -23.80 -0.05 14.09
CA ILE A 41 -22.82 -0.29 13.03
C ILE A 41 -23.26 -1.55 12.29
N LYS A 42 -23.25 -1.49 10.97
CA LYS A 42 -23.51 -2.64 10.11
C LYS A 42 -22.24 -3.09 9.41
N GLU A 43 -21.89 -4.36 9.52
CA GLU A 43 -20.76 -4.97 8.82
C GLU A 43 -20.87 -4.71 7.30
N ASN A 44 -19.72 -4.54 6.65
CA ASN A 44 -19.58 -4.31 5.21
C ASN A 44 -20.21 -3.01 4.70
N THR A 45 -20.29 -1.98 5.56
CA THR A 45 -20.68 -0.61 5.17
C THR A 45 -19.53 0.37 5.34
N VAL A 46 -19.59 1.53 4.69
CA VAL A 46 -18.61 2.60 4.88
C VAL A 46 -18.82 3.23 6.26
N GLY A 47 -17.75 3.48 7.01
CA GLY A 47 -17.85 4.15 8.31
C GLY A 47 -18.16 5.64 8.17
N SER A 48 -19.18 6.12 8.88
CA SER A 48 -19.58 7.53 8.91
C SER A 48 -19.25 8.26 10.22
N SER A 49 -19.11 7.51 11.33
CA SER A 49 -18.93 8.08 12.66
C SER A 49 -18.10 7.17 13.57
N PHE A 50 -17.41 7.76 14.53
CA PHE A 50 -16.87 7.08 15.71
C PHE A 50 -17.88 7.21 16.83
N TYR A 51 -18.00 6.17 17.68
CA TYR A 51 -18.85 6.25 18.85
C TYR A 51 -18.08 5.94 20.11
N PHE A 52 -18.50 6.57 21.21
CA PHE A 52 -18.04 6.27 22.55
C PHE A 52 -19.23 5.97 23.46
N VAL A 53 -19.19 4.85 24.16
CA VAL A 53 -20.31 4.40 24.99
C VAL A 53 -20.30 5.17 26.31
N LYS A 54 -21.30 6.03 26.50
CA LYS A 54 -21.55 6.73 27.77
C LYS A 54 -22.21 5.76 28.74
N GLU A 55 -23.31 5.12 28.32
CA GLU A 55 -24.12 4.21 29.13
C GLU A 55 -24.70 3.08 28.28
N GLY A 56 -24.93 1.92 28.90
CA GLY A 56 -25.50 0.73 28.27
C GLY A 56 -24.47 -0.32 27.83
N GLU A 57 -24.98 -1.42 27.27
CA GLU A 57 -24.19 -2.53 26.76
C GLU A 57 -24.53 -2.79 25.29
N LEU A 58 -23.49 -3.07 24.50
CA LEU A 58 -23.58 -3.36 23.07
C LEU A 58 -22.88 -4.68 22.77
N GLU A 59 -23.40 -5.45 21.83
CA GLU A 59 -22.72 -6.64 21.31
C GLU A 59 -22.08 -6.36 19.95
N VAL A 60 -20.88 -6.91 19.77
CA VAL A 60 -20.19 -6.94 18.49
C VAL A 60 -20.40 -8.33 17.88
N THR A 61 -20.91 -8.37 16.65
CA THR A 61 -21.17 -9.61 15.94
C THR A 61 -20.52 -9.59 14.56
N LYS A 62 -20.24 -10.79 14.04
CA LYS A 62 -19.70 -10.96 12.68
C LYS A 62 -20.38 -12.12 11.98
N LYS A 63 -20.67 -11.95 10.69
CA LYS A 63 -21.24 -13.04 9.90
C LYS A 63 -20.23 -14.17 9.70
N THR A 64 -20.64 -15.37 10.07
CA THR A 64 -19.93 -16.62 9.75
C THR A 64 -20.09 -16.99 8.27
N LYS A 65 -19.32 -17.97 7.79
CA LYS A 65 -19.45 -18.46 6.40
C LYS A 65 -20.84 -19.02 6.07
N SER A 66 -21.59 -19.48 7.08
CA SER A 66 -22.97 -19.95 6.93
C SER A 66 -24.00 -18.81 6.98
N GLY A 67 -23.56 -17.56 7.13
CA GLY A 67 -24.42 -16.38 7.17
C GLY A 67 -25.04 -16.07 8.54
N GLN A 68 -24.73 -16.86 9.58
CA GLN A 68 -25.20 -16.63 10.95
C GLN A 68 -24.29 -15.63 11.68
N ASP A 69 -24.88 -14.83 12.57
CA ASP A 69 -24.13 -13.90 13.42
C ASP A 69 -23.41 -14.65 14.55
N ALA A 70 -22.08 -14.53 14.60
CA ALA A 70 -21.27 -14.98 15.71
C ALA A 70 -20.93 -13.80 16.61
N LYS A 71 -21.25 -13.90 17.89
CA LYS A 71 -20.89 -12.90 18.91
C LYS A 71 -19.38 -12.93 19.15
N LEU A 72 -18.73 -11.78 18.98
CA LEU A 72 -17.29 -11.61 19.17
C LEU A 72 -16.98 -11.07 20.57
N SER A 73 -17.71 -10.04 21.00
CA SER A 73 -17.48 -9.37 22.28
C SER A 73 -18.69 -8.56 22.73
N VAL A 74 -18.62 -8.04 23.96
CA VAL A 74 -19.55 -7.03 24.50
C VAL A 74 -18.75 -5.77 24.80
N ILE A 75 -19.31 -4.62 24.46
CA ILE A 75 -18.76 -3.29 24.70
C ILE A 75 -19.70 -2.56 25.67
N GLY A 76 -19.15 -1.92 26.70
CA GLY A 76 -19.90 -1.16 27.69
C GLY A 76 -19.37 0.27 27.88
N SER A 77 -19.91 0.94 28.89
CA SER A 77 -19.52 2.32 29.26
C SER A 77 -18.00 2.50 29.34
N GLY A 78 -17.50 3.61 28.80
CA GLY A 78 -16.08 3.92 28.82
C GLY A 78 -15.28 3.39 27.62
N GLN A 79 -15.93 2.77 26.64
CA GLN A 79 -15.27 2.17 25.47
C GLN A 79 -15.67 2.86 24.17
N GLY A 80 -14.70 2.98 23.26
CA GLY A 80 -14.89 3.49 21.90
C GLY A 80 -15.14 2.37 20.90
N LEU A 81 -15.83 2.68 19.81
CA LEU A 81 -16.08 1.78 18.70
C LEU A 81 -16.15 2.51 17.36
N GLY A 82 -15.82 1.79 16.30
CA GLY A 82 -15.94 2.27 14.93
C GLY A 82 -14.77 3.14 14.45
N GLU A 83 -13.74 3.32 15.27
CA GLU A 83 -12.50 4.00 14.93
C GLU A 83 -11.80 3.33 13.74
N MET A 84 -11.95 2.01 13.60
CA MET A 84 -11.25 1.27 12.55
C MET A 84 -11.58 1.67 11.13
N ALA A 85 -12.87 1.81 10.83
CA ALA A 85 -13.28 2.23 9.51
C ALA A 85 -12.84 3.68 9.20
N LEU A 86 -12.71 4.52 10.22
CA LEU A 86 -12.31 5.91 10.02
C LEU A 86 -10.80 6.07 9.87
N LEU A 87 -10.03 5.38 10.71
CA LEU A 87 -8.56 5.44 10.69
C LEU A 87 -7.92 4.71 9.51
N THR A 88 -8.53 3.59 9.10
CA THR A 88 -8.00 2.73 8.04
C THR A 88 -8.80 2.82 6.76
N GLY A 89 -9.78 3.72 6.66
CA GLY A 89 -10.73 3.79 5.53
C GLY A 89 -11.62 2.55 5.35
N ALA A 90 -11.37 1.47 6.11
CA ALA A 90 -11.98 0.17 5.88
C ALA A 90 -13.49 0.24 6.00
N ILE A 91 -14.17 -0.65 5.27
CA ILE A 91 -15.55 -0.94 5.60
C ILE A 91 -15.63 -1.48 7.04
N ARG A 92 -16.76 -1.28 7.68
CA ARG A 92 -17.07 -1.82 9.00
C ARG A 92 -16.83 -3.33 9.00
N SER A 93 -15.89 -3.79 9.81
CA SER A 93 -15.41 -5.17 9.84
C SER A 93 -16.28 -6.12 10.68
N SER A 94 -17.24 -5.57 11.42
CA SER A 94 -18.22 -6.25 12.28
C SER A 94 -19.45 -5.36 12.43
N SER A 95 -20.58 -5.97 12.82
CA SER A 95 -21.80 -5.25 13.21
C SER A 95 -21.77 -4.97 14.71
N VAL A 96 -22.46 -3.91 15.12
CA VAL A 96 -22.66 -3.58 16.54
C VAL A 96 -24.13 -3.26 16.77
N ARG A 97 -24.70 -3.89 17.80
CA ARG A 97 -26.09 -3.70 18.21
C ARG A 97 -26.18 -3.46 19.71
N THR A 98 -27.11 -2.63 20.14
CA THR A 98 -27.38 -2.42 21.57
C THR A 98 -28.04 -3.65 22.19
N ILE A 99 -27.53 -4.10 23.34
CA ILE A 99 -28.16 -5.13 24.19
C ILE A 99 -29.20 -4.45 25.10
N THR A 100 -28.84 -3.33 25.70
CA THR A 100 -29.72 -2.49 26.54
C THR A 100 -30.00 -1.17 25.84
N ALA A 101 -31.00 -0.41 26.30
CA ALA A 101 -31.07 1.01 25.95
C ALA A 101 -29.72 1.65 26.30
N SER A 102 -29.16 2.41 25.37
CA SER A 102 -27.77 2.87 25.43
C SER A 102 -27.66 4.33 25.01
N VAL A 103 -26.72 5.04 25.63
CA VAL A 103 -26.40 6.43 25.32
C VAL A 103 -24.95 6.47 24.83
N LEU A 104 -24.74 7.03 23.65
CA LEU A 104 -23.44 7.09 22.99
C LEU A 104 -23.11 8.55 22.68
N TYR A 105 -21.83 8.87 22.71
CA TYR A 105 -21.27 10.06 22.10
C TYR A 105 -20.89 9.73 20.66
N GLU A 106 -21.46 10.43 19.69
CA GLU A 106 -21.17 10.30 18.26
C GLU A 106 -20.21 11.41 17.82
N LEU A 107 -19.14 11.03 17.13
CA LEU A 107 -18.23 11.93 16.44
C LEU A 107 -18.26 11.65 14.93
N PRO A 108 -18.84 12.55 14.12
CA PRO A 108 -18.88 12.38 12.66
C PRO A 108 -17.49 12.28 12.03
N LYS A 109 -17.37 11.59 10.89
CA LYS A 109 -16.10 11.32 10.22
C LYS A 109 -15.24 12.57 9.97
N ALA A 110 -15.83 13.65 9.45
CA ALA A 110 -15.07 14.87 9.15
C ALA A 110 -14.44 15.49 10.41
N ASP A 111 -15.21 15.51 11.51
CA ASP A 111 -14.73 15.98 12.80
C ASP A 111 -13.71 15.02 13.44
N PHE A 112 -13.91 13.72 13.28
CA PHE A 112 -12.95 12.71 13.71
C PHE A 112 -11.59 12.89 13.02
N GLU A 113 -11.59 13.05 11.69
CA GLU A 113 -10.37 13.27 10.90
C GLU A 113 -9.66 14.55 11.35
N GLU A 114 -10.39 15.65 11.58
CA GLU A 114 -9.81 16.90 12.08
C GLU A 114 -9.19 16.74 13.47
N VAL A 115 -9.87 16.06 14.40
CA VAL A 115 -9.32 15.83 15.76
C VAL A 115 -8.08 14.94 15.70
N VAL A 116 -8.10 13.87 14.90
CA VAL A 116 -6.93 12.98 14.75
C VAL A 116 -5.73 13.72 14.15
N LEU A 117 -5.95 14.60 13.17
CA LEU A 117 -4.88 15.38 12.54
C LEU A 117 -4.24 16.41 13.49
N ASN A 118 -5.03 17.00 14.41
CA ASN A 118 -4.58 18.08 15.26
C ASN A 118 -4.15 17.62 16.67
N GLU A 119 -4.57 16.44 17.12
CA GLU A 119 -4.34 15.94 18.48
C GLU A 119 -3.61 14.60 18.49
N ALA A 120 -2.27 14.64 18.48
CA ALA A 120 -1.42 13.44 18.48
C ALA A 120 -1.71 12.47 19.64
N ALA A 121 -2.14 12.97 20.79
CA ALA A 121 -2.55 12.14 21.93
C ALA A 121 -3.85 11.35 21.65
N PHE A 122 -4.77 11.91 20.88
CA PHE A 122 -6.00 11.23 20.45
C PHE A 122 -5.70 10.18 19.40
N GLU A 123 -4.86 10.51 18.40
CA GLU A 123 -4.35 9.53 17.46
C GLU A 123 -3.71 8.37 18.23
N HIS A 124 -2.72 8.64 19.09
CA HIS A 124 -2.00 7.62 19.85
C HIS A 124 -2.93 6.74 20.68
N MET A 125 -3.89 7.33 21.39
CA MET A 125 -4.90 6.59 22.17
C MET A 125 -5.72 5.63 21.31
N LEU A 126 -6.17 6.08 20.14
CA LEU A 126 -6.89 5.21 19.20
C LEU A 126 -5.97 4.13 18.63
N THR A 127 -4.69 4.45 18.37
CA THR A 127 -3.69 3.52 17.83
C THR A 127 -3.37 2.38 18.80
N ASP A 128 -3.32 2.66 20.11
CA ASP A 128 -2.94 1.68 21.13
C ASP A 128 -3.98 0.58 21.29
N LYS A 129 -5.24 0.90 21.03
CA LYS A 129 -6.37 -0.03 21.11
C LYS A 129 -6.54 -0.84 19.83
N VAL A 130 -5.89 -0.42 18.75
CA VAL A 130 -5.92 -1.11 17.47
C VAL A 130 -4.64 -1.89 17.29
N SER A 131 -4.72 -3.21 17.48
CA SER A 131 -3.64 -4.13 17.15
C SER A 131 -3.14 -3.90 15.72
N GLY A 132 -1.86 -3.51 15.60
CA GLY A 132 -1.22 -3.27 14.31
C GLY A 132 -1.31 -1.84 13.77
N TYR A 133 -2.02 -0.89 14.41
CA TYR A 133 -2.08 0.48 13.88
C TYR A 133 -0.77 1.27 14.07
N LYS A 134 -0.03 1.06 15.17
CA LYS A 134 1.34 1.62 15.27
C LYS A 134 2.27 1.10 14.17
N GLN A 135 2.05 -0.14 13.73
CA GLN A 135 2.77 -0.71 12.60
C GLN A 135 2.26 -0.09 11.29
N TYR A 136 0.95 0.13 11.13
CA TYR A 136 0.35 0.89 10.03
C TYR A 136 0.98 2.27 9.89
N THR A 137 1.05 3.08 10.95
CA THR A 137 1.62 4.43 10.85
C THR A 137 3.11 4.42 10.49
N ARG A 138 3.86 3.39 10.91
CA ARG A 138 5.27 3.22 10.51
C ARG A 138 5.44 2.81 9.06
N VAL A 139 4.54 1.96 8.54
CA VAL A 139 4.69 1.40 7.20
C VAL A 139 3.86 2.13 6.14
N LYS A 140 2.90 3.00 6.50
CA LYS A 140 2.00 3.69 5.55
C LYS A 140 2.70 4.68 4.65
N THR A 141 3.83 5.19 5.08
CA THR A 141 4.67 6.11 4.30
C THR A 141 5.68 5.36 3.43
N LEU A 142 5.91 4.07 3.70
CA LEU A 142 6.87 3.25 2.98
C LEU A 142 6.26 2.82 1.64
N GLN A 143 7.08 2.76 0.60
CA GLN A 143 6.64 2.24 -0.69
C GLN A 143 6.80 0.71 -0.69
N PRO A 144 5.85 -0.07 -1.23
CA PRO A 144 4.69 0.31 -2.02
C PRO A 144 3.50 0.87 -1.23
N PHE A 145 3.46 0.72 0.10
CA PHE A 145 2.24 0.90 0.89
C PHE A 145 1.57 2.27 0.83
N ALA A 146 2.34 3.34 0.63
CA ALA A 146 1.77 4.67 0.44
C ALA A 146 0.83 4.78 -0.79
N LEU A 147 0.95 3.86 -1.75
CA LEU A 147 0.06 3.76 -2.92
C LEU A 147 -1.13 2.82 -2.70
N LEU A 148 -1.16 2.08 -1.58
CA LEU A 148 -2.34 1.33 -1.20
C LEU A 148 -3.33 2.25 -0.50
N SER A 149 -4.61 2.07 -0.81
CA SER A 149 -5.65 2.66 0.00
C SER A 149 -5.56 2.12 1.44
N PRO A 150 -5.92 2.92 2.47
CA PRO A 150 -5.83 2.52 3.87
C PRO A 150 -6.42 1.13 4.15
N GLU A 151 -7.50 0.74 3.45
CA GLU A 151 -8.19 -0.54 3.64
C GLU A 151 -7.34 -1.70 3.14
N LYS A 152 -6.78 -1.54 1.95
CA LYS A 152 -5.92 -2.53 1.32
C LYS A 152 -4.63 -2.67 2.09
N MET A 153 -4.09 -1.56 2.57
CA MET A 153 -2.90 -1.55 3.41
C MET A 153 -3.13 -2.34 4.70
N TYR A 154 -4.22 -2.04 5.42
CA TYR A 154 -4.59 -2.80 6.61
C TYR A 154 -4.75 -4.30 6.30
N ALA A 155 -5.42 -4.63 5.19
CA ALA A 155 -5.58 -6.02 4.76
C ALA A 155 -4.23 -6.71 4.47
N VAL A 156 -3.24 -6.03 3.88
CA VAL A 156 -1.90 -6.58 3.68
C VAL A 156 -1.21 -6.82 5.00
N MET A 157 -1.22 -5.85 5.92
CA MET A 157 -0.54 -5.99 7.21
C MET A 157 -1.05 -7.18 8.01
N GLN A 158 -2.37 -7.45 7.99
CA GLN A 158 -2.98 -8.60 8.68
C GLN A 158 -2.57 -9.96 8.08
N LYS A 159 -1.96 -9.96 6.89
CA LYS A 159 -1.45 -11.16 6.19
C LYS A 159 0.06 -11.27 6.22
N MET A 160 0.75 -10.25 6.70
CA MET A 160 2.20 -10.26 6.80
C MET A 160 2.66 -11.03 8.02
N VAL A 161 3.72 -11.80 7.84
CA VAL A 161 4.43 -12.47 8.93
C VAL A 161 5.79 -11.82 9.06
N GLU A 162 6.17 -11.49 10.29
CA GLU A 162 7.50 -10.98 10.59
C GLU A 162 8.50 -12.12 10.67
N LYS A 163 9.67 -11.97 10.04
CA LYS A 163 10.76 -12.93 10.11
C LYS A 163 12.10 -12.21 10.20
N THR A 164 12.93 -12.64 11.15
CA THR A 164 14.29 -12.14 11.35
C THR A 164 15.30 -13.15 10.79
N TYR A 165 16.34 -12.62 10.16
CA TYR A 165 17.44 -13.35 9.56
C TYR A 165 18.76 -12.81 10.12
N ALA A 166 19.69 -13.71 10.43
CA ALA A 166 21.04 -13.35 10.83
C ALA A 166 21.83 -12.78 9.64
N ALA A 167 22.96 -12.11 9.92
CA ALA A 167 23.84 -11.58 8.89
C ALA A 167 24.38 -12.69 7.98
N GLY A 168 24.36 -12.47 6.66
CA GLY A 168 24.86 -13.41 5.66
C GLY A 168 23.86 -14.47 5.19
N GLU A 169 22.65 -14.53 5.76
CA GLU A 169 21.61 -15.46 5.33
C GLU A 169 20.98 -15.06 3.98
N ASN A 170 20.69 -16.06 3.14
CA ASN A 170 19.94 -15.83 1.91
C ASN A 170 18.43 -15.87 2.21
N ILE A 171 17.74 -14.76 1.95
CA ILE A 171 16.27 -14.69 2.00
C ILE A 171 15.66 -15.24 0.71
N ILE A 172 16.32 -14.94 -0.43
CA ILE A 172 15.96 -15.42 -1.76
C ILE A 172 17.22 -16.00 -2.39
N VAL A 173 17.09 -17.13 -3.11
CA VAL A 173 18.16 -17.67 -3.96
C VAL A 173 17.75 -17.57 -5.43
N GLN A 174 18.67 -17.09 -6.26
CA GLN A 174 18.47 -16.98 -7.71
C GLN A 174 18.13 -18.35 -8.32
N GLY A 175 17.16 -18.39 -9.23
CA GLY A 175 16.72 -19.60 -9.91
C GLY A 175 15.64 -20.40 -9.16
N GLU A 176 15.38 -20.11 -7.89
CA GLU A 176 14.29 -20.73 -7.15
C GLU A 176 12.92 -20.18 -7.56
N LYS A 177 11.84 -20.85 -7.15
CA LYS A 177 10.48 -20.38 -7.41
C LYS A 177 10.17 -19.14 -6.55
N GLY A 178 9.54 -18.14 -7.13
CA GLY A 178 8.99 -17.00 -6.39
C GLY A 178 7.63 -17.31 -5.75
N ASP A 179 7.56 -17.31 -4.42
CA ASP A 179 6.35 -17.59 -3.64
C ASP A 179 6.00 -16.50 -2.60
N CYS A 180 6.94 -15.62 -2.27
CA CYS A 180 6.78 -14.55 -1.28
C CYS A 180 7.31 -13.20 -1.78
N TYR A 181 6.74 -12.13 -1.25
CA TYR A 181 7.17 -10.75 -1.36
C TYR A 181 7.65 -10.27 0.01
N TYR A 182 8.69 -9.44 0.04
CA TYR A 182 9.37 -9.05 1.26
C TYR A 182 9.49 -7.53 1.37
N ILE A 183 9.42 -7.03 2.60
CA ILE A 183 9.62 -5.61 2.93
C ILE A 183 10.53 -5.53 4.15
N ILE A 184 11.56 -4.71 4.06
CA ILE A 184 12.58 -4.60 5.11
C ILE A 184 12.02 -3.73 6.23
N LYS A 185 11.88 -4.32 7.43
CA LYS A 185 11.49 -3.62 8.65
C LYS A 185 12.70 -2.98 9.33
N SER A 186 13.84 -3.64 9.30
CA SER A 186 15.12 -3.15 9.83
C SER A 186 16.27 -3.95 9.23
N GLY A 187 17.46 -3.35 9.17
CA GLY A 187 18.66 -3.95 8.57
C GLY A 187 18.76 -3.71 7.07
N SER A 188 19.59 -4.51 6.39
CA SER A 188 19.89 -4.33 4.96
C SER A 188 20.12 -5.66 4.23
N VAL A 189 19.82 -5.66 2.93
CA VAL A 189 19.88 -6.83 2.05
C VAL A 189 20.63 -6.48 0.77
N ALA A 190 21.71 -7.21 0.49
CA ALA A 190 22.41 -7.14 -0.78
C ALA A 190 21.69 -7.99 -1.84
N VAL A 191 21.47 -7.40 -3.02
CA VAL A 191 20.96 -8.11 -4.19
C VAL A 191 22.15 -8.57 -5.03
N LEU A 192 22.26 -9.87 -5.22
CA LEU A 192 23.40 -10.55 -5.82
C LEU A 192 22.95 -11.30 -7.08
N LYS A 193 23.62 -11.08 -8.20
CA LYS A 193 23.35 -11.81 -9.46
C LYS A 193 24.54 -12.65 -9.88
N LYS A 194 24.26 -13.88 -10.31
CA LYS A 194 25.20 -14.73 -11.05
C LYS A 194 25.03 -14.44 -12.54
N LYS A 195 26.07 -13.93 -13.20
CA LYS A 195 26.08 -13.73 -14.67
C LYS A 195 26.30 -15.06 -15.38
N LYS A 196 25.76 -15.19 -16.59
CA LYS A 196 25.92 -16.40 -17.41
C LYS A 196 27.41 -16.57 -17.75
N GLY A 197 27.99 -17.71 -17.35
CA GLY A 197 29.41 -18.01 -17.55
C GLY A 197 30.35 -17.53 -16.44
N GLU A 198 29.83 -16.91 -15.38
CA GLU A 198 30.62 -16.54 -14.20
C GLU A 198 30.15 -17.33 -12.98
N ASP A 199 31.09 -17.82 -12.17
CA ASP A 199 30.76 -18.50 -10.91
C ASP A 199 30.55 -17.56 -9.72
N ALA A 200 31.11 -16.36 -9.78
CA ALA A 200 31.02 -15.37 -8.71
C ALA A 200 29.66 -14.67 -8.72
N LEU A 201 29.10 -14.48 -7.52
CA LEU A 201 27.97 -13.59 -7.29
C LEU A 201 28.47 -12.14 -7.29
N GLN A 202 27.90 -11.31 -8.17
CA GLN A 202 28.17 -9.87 -8.19
C GLN A 202 27.04 -9.13 -7.46
N GLN A 203 27.39 -8.23 -6.54
CA GLN A 203 26.40 -7.36 -5.93
C GLN A 203 25.95 -6.31 -6.94
N VAL A 204 24.65 -6.26 -7.21
CA VAL A 204 24.03 -5.32 -8.14
C VAL A 204 23.20 -4.26 -7.44
N ASP A 205 22.78 -4.49 -6.20
CA ASP A 205 22.02 -3.51 -5.44
C ASP A 205 22.21 -3.72 -3.94
N LEU A 206 21.89 -2.69 -3.15
CA LEU A 206 21.80 -2.76 -1.70
C LEU A 206 20.54 -2.03 -1.26
N ILE A 207 19.62 -2.79 -0.65
CA ILE A 207 18.33 -2.28 -0.22
C ILE A 207 18.22 -2.28 1.31
N GLY A 208 17.59 -1.25 1.86
CA GLY A 208 17.53 -0.97 3.30
C GLY A 208 16.11 -0.89 3.86
N GLU A 209 15.99 -0.37 5.08
CA GLU A 209 14.72 -0.20 5.78
C GLU A 209 13.66 0.52 4.92
N GLY A 210 12.48 -0.09 4.85
CA GLY A 210 11.34 0.40 4.09
C GLY A 210 11.33 0.03 2.61
N GLU A 211 12.42 -0.50 2.07
CA GLU A 211 12.43 -1.02 0.72
C GLU A 211 11.89 -2.46 0.64
N ALA A 212 11.40 -2.80 -0.55
CA ALA A 212 10.76 -4.06 -0.82
C ALA A 212 11.39 -4.80 -2.00
N PHE A 213 11.30 -6.13 -1.98
CA PHE A 213 11.95 -7.00 -2.95
C PHE A 213 11.21 -8.33 -3.16
N GLY A 214 11.54 -8.97 -4.27
CA GLY A 214 10.99 -10.28 -4.65
C GLY A 214 9.71 -10.22 -5.49
N GLU A 215 9.26 -9.04 -5.91
CA GLU A 215 8.06 -8.85 -6.72
C GLU A 215 8.17 -9.43 -8.14
N GLU A 216 9.35 -9.41 -8.78
CA GLU A 216 9.48 -9.73 -10.20
C GLU A 216 9.00 -11.16 -10.52
N ALA A 217 9.47 -12.12 -9.72
CA ALA A 217 9.09 -13.53 -9.82
C ALA A 217 7.60 -13.77 -9.54
N LEU A 218 6.93 -12.87 -8.80
CA LEU A 218 5.49 -12.98 -8.54
C LEU A 218 4.66 -12.36 -9.66
N ILE A 219 5.12 -11.23 -10.20
CA ILE A 219 4.42 -10.50 -11.27
C ILE A 219 4.48 -11.30 -12.56
N ARG A 220 5.66 -11.86 -12.88
CA ARG A 220 5.96 -12.54 -14.16
C ARG A 220 5.80 -14.05 -14.12
N ASP A 221 5.66 -14.63 -12.93
CA ASP A 221 5.67 -16.08 -12.71
C ASP A 221 6.98 -16.77 -13.13
N ASP A 222 8.07 -16.00 -13.19
CA ASP A 222 9.43 -16.47 -13.49
C ASP A 222 10.15 -16.95 -12.20
N PRO A 223 11.24 -17.74 -12.33
CA PRO A 223 12.17 -17.97 -11.24
C PRO A 223 12.78 -16.66 -10.69
N ARG A 224 13.28 -16.71 -9.46
CA ARG A 224 13.98 -15.60 -8.81
C ARG A 224 15.17 -15.14 -9.67
N ASN A 225 15.19 -13.86 -10.02
CA ASN A 225 16.18 -13.28 -10.92
C ASN A 225 17.53 -12.97 -10.23
N ALA A 226 17.57 -12.97 -8.90
CA ALA A 226 18.73 -12.66 -8.09
C ALA A 226 18.65 -13.37 -6.72
N THR A 227 19.79 -13.47 -6.05
CA THR A 227 19.91 -13.90 -4.65
C THR A 227 19.85 -12.66 -3.77
N CYS A 228 19.05 -12.67 -2.71
CA CYS A 228 18.96 -11.57 -1.74
C CYS A 228 19.55 -12.05 -0.42
N ARG A 229 20.66 -11.44 0.01
CA ARG A 229 21.43 -11.84 1.20
C ARG A 229 21.51 -10.72 2.22
N THR A 230 21.24 -11.01 3.48
CA THR A 230 21.35 -10.03 4.56
C THR A 230 22.80 -9.60 4.77
N ARG A 231 23.02 -8.31 5.07
CA ARG A 231 24.35 -7.76 5.41
C ARG A 231 24.58 -7.68 6.92
N GLU A 232 23.50 -7.60 7.67
CA GLU A 232 23.42 -7.54 9.13
C GLU A 232 22.20 -8.34 9.59
N GLU A 233 21.87 -8.31 10.88
CA GLU A 233 20.59 -8.86 11.33
C GLU A 233 19.44 -8.06 10.70
N THR A 234 18.63 -8.72 9.88
CA THR A 234 17.59 -8.08 9.10
C THR A 234 16.24 -8.69 9.44
N THR A 235 15.30 -7.84 9.80
CA THR A 235 13.90 -8.23 10.00
C THR A 235 13.07 -7.79 8.81
N VAL A 236 12.24 -8.69 8.28
CA VAL A 236 11.37 -8.43 7.13
C VAL A 236 9.93 -8.81 7.42
N TYR A 237 9.00 -8.10 6.78
CA TYR A 237 7.63 -8.56 6.61
C TYR A 237 7.54 -9.44 5.37
N VAL A 238 6.91 -10.61 5.51
CA VAL A 238 6.73 -11.61 4.46
C VAL A 238 5.27 -11.66 4.06
N LEU A 239 4.98 -11.47 2.78
CA LEU A 239 3.64 -11.62 2.20
C LEU A 239 3.66 -12.74 1.14
N ASN A 240 2.78 -13.73 1.28
CA ASN A 240 2.71 -14.82 0.29
C ASN A 240 2.19 -14.33 -1.07
N LYS A 241 2.49 -15.08 -2.13
CA LYS A 241 2.11 -14.77 -3.52
C LYS A 241 0.61 -14.56 -3.73
N LYS A 242 -0.23 -15.34 -3.04
CA LYS A 242 -1.69 -15.26 -3.19
C LYS A 242 -2.20 -13.91 -2.69
N ASP A 243 -1.76 -13.49 -1.52
CA ASP A 243 -2.13 -12.20 -0.94
C ASP A 243 -1.45 -11.03 -1.66
N PHE A 244 -0.19 -11.19 -2.12
CA PHE A 244 0.46 -10.22 -3.00
C PHE A 244 -0.34 -9.98 -4.27
N ASN A 245 -0.75 -11.04 -4.99
CA ASN A 245 -1.51 -10.90 -6.22
C ASN A 245 -2.86 -10.24 -6.00
N ARG A 246 -3.57 -10.63 -4.93
CA ARG A 246 -4.91 -10.13 -4.64
C ARG A 246 -4.94 -8.67 -4.18
N ILE A 247 -3.92 -8.24 -3.43
CA ILE A 247 -3.97 -6.94 -2.75
C ILE A 247 -2.94 -5.97 -3.33
N VAL A 248 -1.68 -6.39 -3.43
CA VAL A 248 -0.61 -5.55 -3.94
C VAL A 248 -0.72 -5.47 -5.46
N LYS A 249 -0.44 -6.53 -6.23
CA LYS A 249 -0.44 -6.49 -7.70
C LYS A 249 -1.70 -5.83 -8.29
N ALA A 250 -2.89 -6.21 -7.79
CA ALA A 250 -4.17 -5.64 -8.24
C ALA A 250 -4.33 -4.12 -8.00
N SER A 251 -3.54 -3.52 -7.12
CA SER A 251 -3.60 -2.09 -6.80
C SER A 251 -2.59 -1.24 -7.55
N PHE A 252 -1.55 -1.84 -8.12
CA PHE A 252 -0.45 -1.11 -8.79
C PHE A 252 -0.51 -1.20 -10.31
N LEU A 253 -1.26 -2.16 -10.84
CA LEU A 253 -1.52 -2.27 -12.27
C LEU A 253 -2.49 -1.18 -12.71
N ASP A 254 -1.95 0.01 -12.92
CA ASP A 254 -2.59 1.03 -13.73
C ASP A 254 -2.09 0.86 -15.15
N ASN A 255 -3.03 0.59 -16.03
CA ASN A 255 -2.80 0.18 -17.38
C ASN A 255 -3.22 1.32 -18.29
N ILE A 256 -2.51 1.47 -19.39
CA ILE A 256 -2.96 2.32 -20.49
C ILE A 256 -3.05 1.44 -21.73
N PHE A 257 -4.14 1.61 -22.48
CA PHE A 257 -4.38 0.90 -23.72
C PHE A 257 -3.98 1.80 -24.91
N PRO A 258 -3.50 1.23 -26.02
CA PRO A 258 -3.09 2.00 -27.21
C PRO A 258 -4.15 3.01 -27.67
N GLU A 259 -5.43 2.65 -27.58
CA GLU A 259 -6.56 3.49 -28.01
C GLU A 259 -6.79 4.72 -27.11
N GLU A 260 -6.23 4.73 -25.90
CA GLU A 260 -6.30 5.87 -24.97
C GLU A 260 -5.18 6.89 -25.20
N ILE A 261 -4.23 6.59 -26.10
CA ILE A 261 -3.03 7.39 -26.32
C ILE A 261 -3.15 8.16 -27.63
N SER A 262 -3.00 9.48 -27.56
CA SER A 262 -2.91 10.34 -28.75
C SER A 262 -1.58 10.11 -29.47
N LEU A 263 -1.62 9.48 -30.65
CA LEU A 263 -0.42 9.14 -31.42
C LEU A 263 0.39 10.36 -31.89
N ASP A 264 -0.24 11.53 -31.97
CA ASP A 264 0.41 12.76 -32.41
C ASP A 264 1.13 13.50 -31.28
N THR A 265 0.71 13.30 -30.02
CA THR A 265 1.14 14.14 -28.88
C THR A 265 1.62 13.34 -27.66
N TYR A 266 1.69 12.01 -27.74
CA TYR A 266 2.03 11.17 -26.58
C TYR A 266 3.42 11.47 -25.99
N LEU A 267 4.39 11.91 -26.80
CA LEU A 267 5.72 12.28 -26.32
C LEU A 267 5.74 13.59 -25.53
N ASP A 268 4.74 14.45 -25.71
CA ASP A 268 4.57 15.66 -24.89
C ASP A 268 4.08 15.32 -23.47
N GLU A 269 3.32 14.23 -23.35
CA GLU A 269 2.71 13.81 -22.09
C GLU A 269 3.54 12.74 -21.36
N TYR A 270 4.17 11.81 -22.09
CA TYR A 270 4.78 10.63 -21.52
C TYR A 270 6.25 10.45 -21.93
N MET A 271 7.07 10.08 -20.96
CA MET A 271 8.32 9.39 -21.24
C MET A 271 8.04 7.91 -21.47
N VAL A 272 8.35 7.40 -22.66
CA VAL A 272 8.09 6.01 -23.04
C VAL A 272 9.34 5.16 -22.77
N ILE A 273 9.20 4.13 -21.95
CA ILE A 273 10.29 3.24 -21.53
C ILE A 273 10.08 1.84 -22.09
N ASP A 274 11.03 1.38 -22.91
CA ASP A 274 11.12 -0.01 -23.33
C ASP A 274 11.90 -0.82 -22.29
N ALA A 275 11.21 -1.75 -21.63
CA ALA A 275 11.77 -2.60 -20.58
C ALA A 275 12.48 -3.88 -21.08
N ARG A 276 12.64 -4.05 -22.41
CA ARG A 276 13.29 -5.20 -23.05
C ARG A 276 14.81 -5.09 -23.08
N VAL A 277 15.49 -6.18 -23.48
CA VAL A 277 16.95 -6.12 -23.67
C VAL A 277 17.29 -5.36 -24.96
N PRO A 278 18.50 -4.78 -25.09
CA PRO A 278 18.84 -3.92 -26.23
C PRO A 278 18.69 -4.59 -27.60
N ALA A 279 18.93 -5.90 -27.70
CA ALA A 279 18.77 -6.64 -28.95
C ALA A 279 17.31 -6.59 -29.47
N GLU A 280 16.33 -6.80 -28.58
CA GLU A 280 14.90 -6.75 -28.95
C GLU A 280 14.43 -5.33 -29.30
N TYR A 281 14.97 -4.32 -28.63
CA TYR A 281 14.69 -2.91 -28.93
C TYR A 281 15.24 -2.51 -30.31
N HIS A 282 16.44 -2.99 -30.64
CA HIS A 282 17.08 -2.70 -31.92
C HIS A 282 16.34 -3.34 -33.10
N GLU A 283 15.71 -4.50 -32.90
CA GLU A 283 14.87 -5.14 -33.92
C GLU A 283 13.65 -4.28 -34.27
N GLU A 284 12.94 -3.77 -33.27
CA GLU A 284 11.78 -2.88 -33.44
C GLU A 284 11.40 -2.26 -32.08
N HIS A 285 11.02 -0.99 -32.06
CA HIS A 285 10.53 -0.30 -30.86
C HIS A 285 9.60 0.87 -31.19
N ILE A 286 8.80 1.29 -30.21
CA ILE A 286 7.93 2.48 -30.31
C ILE A 286 8.80 3.73 -30.49
N TYR A 287 8.48 4.56 -31.49
CA TYR A 287 9.20 5.82 -31.73
C TYR A 287 9.31 6.67 -30.46
N GLY A 288 10.45 7.29 -30.20
CA GLY A 288 10.68 8.12 -29.01
C GLY A 288 10.92 7.32 -27.71
N ALA A 289 10.83 5.99 -27.74
CA ALA A 289 11.05 5.18 -26.55
C ALA A 289 12.52 5.11 -26.14
N VAL A 290 12.76 5.14 -24.83
CA VAL A 290 14.07 4.96 -24.20
C VAL A 290 14.23 3.50 -23.79
N ASN A 291 15.27 2.81 -24.28
CA ASN A 291 15.54 1.44 -23.83
C ASN A 291 16.20 1.41 -22.44
N ILE A 292 15.46 0.88 -21.47
CA ILE A 292 15.96 0.63 -20.12
C ILE A 292 15.49 -0.77 -19.72
N PRO A 293 16.34 -1.79 -19.91
CA PRO A 293 16.01 -3.16 -19.53
C PRO A 293 15.53 -3.20 -18.08
N VAL A 294 14.45 -3.96 -17.81
CA VAL A 294 13.77 -3.95 -16.50
C VAL A 294 14.72 -4.18 -15.32
N GLU A 295 15.77 -4.99 -15.53
CA GLU A 295 16.77 -5.28 -14.51
C GLU A 295 17.69 -4.12 -14.15
N MET A 296 17.85 -3.15 -15.06
CA MET A 296 18.64 -1.93 -14.84
C MET A 296 17.78 -0.78 -14.32
N LEU A 297 16.46 -0.92 -14.37
CA LEU A 297 15.53 0.17 -14.10
C LEU A 297 15.65 0.70 -12.67
N ARG A 298 15.83 -0.18 -11.67
CA ARG A 298 16.00 0.22 -10.26
C ARG A 298 17.17 1.19 -10.05
N GLN A 299 18.27 0.97 -10.76
CA GLN A 299 19.47 1.81 -10.69
C GLN A 299 19.28 3.09 -11.51
N LYS A 300 18.78 2.96 -12.75
CA LYS A 300 18.67 4.09 -13.68
C LYS A 300 17.55 5.08 -13.32
N CYS A 301 16.49 4.63 -12.67
CA CYS A 301 15.36 5.51 -12.35
C CYS A 301 15.68 6.55 -11.26
N VAL A 302 16.85 6.52 -10.65
CA VAL A 302 17.29 7.56 -9.71
C VAL A 302 17.44 8.92 -10.41
N GLU A 303 17.78 8.91 -11.70
CA GLU A 303 17.97 10.11 -12.52
C GLU A 303 16.67 10.60 -13.19
N PHE A 304 15.54 9.92 -12.96
CA PHE A 304 14.28 10.23 -13.61
C PHE A 304 13.59 11.43 -12.96
N ASP A 305 12.87 12.20 -13.79
CA ASP A 305 12.07 13.34 -13.37
C ASP A 305 10.71 12.89 -12.78
N LYS A 306 10.48 13.16 -11.50
CA LYS A 306 9.23 12.77 -10.80
C LYS A 306 8.00 13.56 -11.25
N THR A 307 8.16 14.66 -11.98
CA THR A 307 7.04 15.48 -12.48
C THR A 307 6.47 14.94 -13.80
N LYS A 308 7.23 14.10 -14.51
CA LYS A 308 6.79 13.50 -15.77
C LYS A 308 5.91 12.28 -15.55
N LYS A 309 5.08 11.98 -16.54
CA LYS A 309 4.36 10.71 -16.64
C LYS A 309 5.18 9.71 -17.45
N TYR A 310 5.04 8.43 -17.14
CA TYR A 310 5.81 7.35 -17.73
C TYR A 310 4.89 6.30 -18.32
N ILE A 311 5.17 5.87 -19.54
CA ILE A 311 4.60 4.64 -20.10
C ILE A 311 5.72 3.63 -20.16
N THR A 312 5.47 2.44 -19.63
CA THR A 312 6.42 1.32 -19.71
C THR A 312 5.82 0.22 -20.57
N TYR A 313 6.64 -0.40 -21.41
CA TYR A 313 6.18 -1.49 -22.26
C TYR A 313 7.26 -2.55 -22.46
N CYS A 314 6.86 -3.67 -23.06
CA CYS A 314 7.78 -4.68 -23.58
C CYS A 314 7.14 -5.35 -24.80
N LEU A 315 7.37 -6.64 -25.04
CA LEU A 315 6.65 -7.36 -26.09
C LEU A 315 5.17 -7.53 -25.76
N ASN A 316 4.86 -8.26 -24.67
CA ASN A 316 3.50 -8.63 -24.25
C ASN A 316 3.31 -8.45 -22.73
N ASP A 317 3.42 -7.21 -22.25
CA ASP A 317 3.13 -6.75 -20.86
C ASP A 317 4.02 -7.24 -19.71
N SER A 318 4.64 -8.42 -19.77
CA SER A 318 5.33 -9.03 -18.62
C SER A 318 6.40 -8.12 -17.97
N ARG A 319 7.33 -7.61 -18.78
CA ARG A 319 8.38 -6.67 -18.33
C ARG A 319 7.85 -5.26 -18.09
N GLY A 320 6.91 -4.80 -18.91
CA GLY A 320 6.26 -3.50 -18.75
C GLY A 320 5.56 -3.38 -17.38
N MET A 321 4.81 -4.41 -16.96
CA MET A 321 4.14 -4.42 -15.66
C MET A 321 5.14 -4.34 -14.49
N VAL A 322 6.26 -5.06 -14.57
CA VAL A 322 7.32 -4.96 -13.56
C VAL A 322 7.92 -3.56 -13.58
N ALA A 323 8.22 -3.00 -14.74
CA ALA A 323 8.77 -1.66 -14.87
C ALA A 323 7.85 -0.60 -14.25
N ALA A 324 6.55 -0.61 -14.59
CA ALA A 324 5.54 0.27 -13.99
C ALA A 324 5.49 0.09 -12.47
N PHE A 325 5.49 -1.15 -11.96
CA PHE A 325 5.49 -1.41 -10.53
C PHE A 325 6.72 -0.84 -9.82
N LEU A 326 7.91 -1.02 -10.40
CA LEU A 326 9.17 -0.49 -9.84
C LEU A 326 9.20 1.03 -9.80
N LEU A 327 8.70 1.69 -10.85
CA LEU A 327 8.61 3.15 -10.93
C LEU A 327 7.58 3.69 -9.93
N LYS A 328 6.38 3.10 -9.87
CA LYS A 328 5.36 3.48 -8.88
C LYS A 328 5.87 3.37 -7.46
N ASN A 329 6.56 2.28 -7.12
CA ASN A 329 7.17 2.11 -5.80
C ASN A 329 8.26 3.14 -5.48
N ARG A 330 8.69 3.97 -6.43
CA ARG A 330 9.61 5.09 -6.19
C ARG A 330 8.92 6.46 -6.31
N GLY A 331 7.60 6.46 -6.44
CA GLY A 331 6.76 7.65 -6.49
C GLY A 331 6.64 8.28 -7.87
N PHE A 332 6.93 7.55 -8.95
CA PHE A 332 6.70 8.02 -10.32
C PHE A 332 5.26 7.72 -10.76
N ASP A 333 4.67 8.61 -11.58
CA ASP A 333 3.42 8.34 -12.29
C ASP A 333 3.73 7.47 -13.51
N ALA A 334 3.60 6.15 -13.36
CA ALA A 334 3.96 5.19 -14.39
C ALA A 334 2.82 4.21 -14.71
N LYS A 335 2.52 4.02 -15.99
CA LYS A 335 1.51 3.06 -16.47
C LYS A 335 2.17 1.96 -17.32
N CYS A 336 1.57 0.78 -17.31
CA CYS A 336 1.96 -0.28 -18.25
C CYS A 336 1.12 -0.16 -19.53
N LEU A 337 1.78 -0.01 -20.68
CA LEU A 337 1.11 -0.13 -21.98
C LEU A 337 0.69 -1.58 -22.20
N ARG A 338 -0.61 -1.80 -22.37
CA ARG A 338 -1.18 -3.13 -22.62
C ARG A 338 -1.01 -3.52 -24.09
N GLY A 339 -0.67 -4.78 -24.32
CA GLY A 339 -0.29 -5.31 -25.63
C GLY A 339 1.17 -5.02 -26.00
N GLY A 340 1.90 -4.23 -25.19
CA GLY A 340 3.27 -3.84 -25.48
C GLY A 340 3.45 -3.22 -26.86
N VAL A 341 4.61 -3.42 -27.48
CA VAL A 341 4.87 -2.98 -28.87
C VAL A 341 4.00 -3.72 -29.88
N SER A 342 3.63 -4.97 -29.61
CA SER A 342 2.79 -5.77 -30.51
C SER A 342 1.34 -5.25 -30.62
N GLY A 343 0.86 -4.55 -29.59
CA GLY A 343 -0.43 -3.86 -29.59
C GLY A 343 -0.36 -2.39 -29.98
N TRP A 344 0.84 -1.83 -30.17
CA TRP A 344 1.00 -0.42 -30.50
C TRP A 344 0.55 -0.14 -31.94
N THR A 345 -0.32 0.85 -32.12
CA THR A 345 -0.88 1.22 -33.42
C THR A 345 -0.17 2.43 -34.07
N GLY A 346 0.77 3.05 -33.35
CA GLY A 346 1.53 4.19 -33.84
C GLY A 346 2.83 3.80 -34.55
N ASN A 347 3.71 4.78 -34.71
CA ASN A 347 4.99 4.57 -35.39
C ASN A 347 5.93 3.69 -34.56
N VAL A 348 6.56 2.73 -35.24
CA VAL A 348 7.63 1.88 -34.73
C VAL A 348 8.85 2.02 -35.62
N VAL A 349 10.03 1.95 -35.03
CA VAL A 349 11.30 2.16 -35.71
C VAL A 349 12.30 1.09 -35.30
N THR A 350 13.38 0.98 -36.07
CA THR A 350 14.44 -0.02 -35.87
C THR A 350 15.76 0.66 -35.56
N GLY A 351 16.71 -0.06 -35.02
CA GLY A 351 18.07 0.44 -34.89
C GLY A 351 18.24 1.46 -33.75
N SER A 352 18.79 2.63 -34.10
CA SER A 352 18.98 3.77 -33.19
C SER A 352 18.11 4.99 -33.57
N ASP A 353 17.18 4.81 -34.52
CA ASP A 353 16.30 5.87 -34.96
C ASP A 353 15.28 6.19 -33.85
N GLY A 354 14.97 7.47 -33.62
CA GLY A 354 13.96 7.86 -32.63
C GLY A 354 14.37 7.71 -31.16
N VAL A 355 15.66 7.56 -30.84
CA VAL A 355 16.17 7.50 -29.47
C VAL A 355 16.03 8.86 -28.78
N HIS A 356 15.29 8.91 -27.67
CA HIS A 356 15.27 10.07 -26.77
C HIS A 356 16.09 9.73 -25.52
N MET A 357 17.24 10.40 -25.28
CA MET A 357 18.00 10.20 -24.04
C MET A 357 17.50 11.17 -22.96
N PRO A 358 17.25 10.72 -21.71
CA PRO A 358 16.95 11.61 -20.61
C PRO A 358 18.08 12.65 -20.44
N GLY A 359 17.77 13.94 -20.58
CA GLY A 359 18.72 15.03 -20.37
C GLY A 359 19.38 15.62 -21.62
N GLN A 360 19.03 15.17 -22.84
CA GLN A 360 19.40 15.89 -24.06
C GLN A 360 18.24 16.81 -24.48
N GLN A 361 18.45 18.13 -24.39
CA GLN A 361 17.62 19.08 -25.13
C GLN A 361 17.80 18.78 -26.62
N THR A 362 16.69 18.58 -27.31
CA THR A 362 16.63 18.61 -28.77
C THR A 362 16.77 20.06 -29.20
N ASP A 363 17.84 20.38 -29.94
CA ASP A 363 17.93 21.61 -30.73
C ASP A 363 16.94 21.60 -31.90
#